data_AF-A0A9J7X500-F1
#
_entry.id   AF-A0A9J7X500-F1
#
_cell.length_a   1.000
_cell.length_b   1.000
_cell.length_c   1.000
_cell.angle_alpha   90.00
_cell.angle_beta   90.00
_cell.angle_gamma   90.00
#
_symmetry.space_group_name_H-M   'P 1'
#
loop_
_entity.id
_entity.type
_entity.pdbx_description
1 polymer ?
#
loop_
_entity_poly.entity_id
_entity_poly.type
_entity_poly.pdbx_seq_one_letter_code
_entity_poly.pdbx_strand_id
1 'polypeptide(L)'
;MILCTVDDASTVHNIIQRFRESGTISVRKGQGRKTLLDARDLRALRRHCITYRNATLMEVTTWAQEYFQKTLSVNTIHRAIRHCRLKLYRSKKKPYLNMIQKHRRFLWAKAHLKWTVAKWKTVLWSDESKFKVLFGKLGRHVKRTREDKDNPSCYQRSVQKPASLMVWGCMSVCGMGSLHIWKGTINAERYIQVLEQHMIPSRRRLFQGRPCIFQHYNARPHTASITTSWLHRRRIRVLKWPACSPGLSPIKNIWCIIKRKM
;
A
#
# COMPACT_ATOMS: atom_id res chain seq x y z
N MET A 1 60.07 -21.71 5.53
CA MET A 1 60.92 -20.54 5.20
C MET A 1 60.11 -19.63 4.29
N ILE A 2 59.39 -18.68 4.88
CA ILE A 2 58.59 -17.69 4.14
C ILE A 2 59.54 -16.56 3.79
N LEU A 3 59.83 -16.37 2.51
CA LEU A 3 60.59 -15.23 2.00
C LEU A 3 59.80 -13.95 2.31
N CYS A 4 60.24 -13.18 3.30
CA CYS A 4 59.83 -11.80 3.48
C CYS A 4 60.34 -10.99 2.28
N THR A 5 59.40 -10.49 1.48
CA THR A 5 59.69 -9.48 0.46
C THR A 5 60.20 -8.22 1.15
N VAL A 6 61.42 -7.80 0.81
CA VAL A 6 61.99 -6.53 1.26
C VAL A 6 61.16 -5.41 0.64
N ASP A 7 60.44 -4.64 1.46
CA ASP A 7 59.78 -3.43 1.02
C ASP A 7 60.84 -2.39 0.61
N ASP A 8 60.72 -1.84 -0.60
CA ASP A 8 61.65 -0.87 -1.18
C ASP A 8 61.86 0.36 -0.26
N ALA A 9 63.10 0.83 -0.10
CA ALA A 9 63.48 1.92 0.81
C ALA A 9 62.72 3.23 0.52
N SER A 10 62.38 3.46 -0.75
CA SER A 10 61.55 4.57 -1.21
C SER A 10 60.13 4.51 -0.66
N THR A 11 59.57 3.30 -0.51
CA THR A 11 58.24 3.07 0.03
C THR A 11 58.20 3.37 1.52
N VAL A 12 59.22 2.94 2.27
CA VAL A 12 59.38 3.24 3.70
C VAL A 12 59.53 4.75 3.93
N HIS A 13 60.36 5.42 3.14
CA HIS A 13 60.52 6.88 3.21
C HIS A 13 59.21 7.63 2.96
N ASN A 14 58.46 7.25 1.92
CA ASN A 14 57.17 7.85 1.58
C ASN A 14 56.10 7.63 2.67
N ILE A 15 56.12 6.48 3.35
CA ILE A 15 55.20 6.20 4.47
C ILE A 15 55.55 7.07 5.69
N ILE A 16 56.84 7.19 6.02
CA ILE A 16 57.32 8.03 7.13
C ILE A 16 57.00 9.51 6.88
N GLN A 17 57.24 10.02 5.67
CA GLN A 17 56.91 11.40 5.31
C GLN A 17 55.40 11.66 5.44
N ARG A 18 54.55 10.75 4.92
CA ARG A 18 53.10 10.86 5.04
C ARG A 18 52.63 10.83 6.50
N PHE A 19 53.25 10.01 7.34
CA PHE A 19 52.92 9.96 8.76
C PHE A 19 53.26 11.28 9.47
N ARG A 20 54.40 11.90 9.13
CA ARG A 20 54.80 13.22 9.68
C ARG A 20 53.85 14.34 9.27
N GLU A 21 53.25 14.29 8.08
CA GLU A 21 52.35 15.33 7.57
C GLU A 21 50.89 15.18 8.04
N SER A 22 50.33 13.96 8.04
CA SER A 22 48.89 13.73 8.30
C SER A 22 48.59 12.87 9.53
N GLY A 23 49.59 12.48 10.32
CA GLY A 23 49.44 11.70 11.56
C GLY A 23 48.82 10.30 11.39
N THR A 24 48.65 9.84 10.16
CA THR A 24 47.91 8.61 9.83
C THR A 24 48.60 7.82 8.72
N ILE A 25 48.66 6.49 8.89
CA ILE A 25 49.27 5.53 7.95
C ILE A 25 48.19 4.85 7.07
N SER A 26 46.93 5.25 7.21
CA SER A 26 45.81 4.63 6.50
C SER A 26 45.95 4.80 4.98
N VAL A 27 45.79 3.70 4.24
CA VAL A 27 45.82 3.69 2.77
C VAL A 27 44.79 4.67 2.22
N ARG A 28 45.25 5.66 1.45
CA ARG A 28 44.35 6.62 0.78
C ARG A 28 43.46 5.87 -0.19
N LYS A 29 42.20 6.30 -0.28
CA LYS A 29 41.24 5.71 -1.22
C LYS A 29 41.75 5.92 -2.65
N GLY A 30 42.10 4.84 -3.33
CA GLY A 30 42.50 4.88 -4.73
C GLY A 30 41.41 5.48 -5.62
N GLN A 31 41.80 6.02 -6.78
CA GLN A 31 40.91 6.73 -7.71
C GLN A 31 39.70 5.90 -8.20
N GLY A 32 39.78 4.57 -8.08
CA GLY A 32 38.72 3.65 -8.48
C GLY A 32 38.55 3.58 -10.00
N ARG A 33 37.73 2.63 -10.45
CA ARG A 33 37.39 2.51 -11.88
C ARG A 33 36.51 3.69 -12.29
N LYS A 34 36.90 4.41 -13.36
CA LYS A 34 36.07 5.47 -13.97
C LYS A 34 34.69 4.91 -14.30
N THR A 35 33.63 5.64 -13.92
CA THR A 35 32.26 5.23 -14.18
C THR A 35 31.94 5.41 -15.66
N LEU A 36 31.27 4.43 -16.27
CA LEU A 36 30.91 4.46 -17.69
C LEU A 36 29.88 5.56 -18.03
N LEU A 37 29.07 5.93 -17.03
CA LEU A 37 28.13 7.04 -17.09
C LEU A 37 28.68 8.21 -16.28
N ASP A 38 28.68 9.39 -16.88
CA ASP A 38 29.10 10.63 -16.21
C ASP A 38 27.92 11.32 -15.50
N ALA A 39 28.16 12.49 -14.92
CA ALA A 39 27.12 13.24 -14.22
C ALA A 39 25.99 13.72 -15.15
N ARG A 40 26.27 14.00 -16.44
CA ARG A 40 25.28 14.41 -17.43
C ARG A 40 24.39 13.23 -17.81
N ASP A 41 24.99 12.07 -18.02
CA ASP A 41 24.29 10.82 -18.31
C ASP A 41 23.33 10.44 -17.18
N LEU A 42 23.81 10.51 -15.92
CA LEU A 42 22.99 10.21 -14.75
C LEU A 42 21.79 11.17 -14.62
N ARG A 43 21.96 12.46 -14.95
CA ARG A 43 20.84 13.42 -14.98
C ARG A 43 19.83 13.07 -16.07
N ALA A 44 20.28 12.70 -17.27
CA ALA A 44 19.40 12.29 -18.35
C ALA A 44 18.65 10.99 -18.01
N LEU A 45 19.36 9.98 -17.51
CA LEU A 45 18.78 8.71 -17.04
C LEU A 45 17.72 8.94 -15.98
N ARG A 46 18.00 9.79 -14.97
CA ARG A 46 17.03 10.11 -13.92
C ARG A 46 15.76 10.73 -14.50
N ARG A 47 15.88 11.69 -15.43
CA ARG A 47 14.72 12.29 -16.10
C ARG A 47 13.91 11.24 -16.85
N HIS A 48 14.57 10.41 -17.65
CA HIS A 48 13.90 9.35 -18.40
C HIS A 48 13.14 8.39 -17.48
N CYS A 49 13.76 7.90 -16.39
CA CYS A 49 13.08 7.04 -15.43
C CYS A 49 11.88 7.71 -14.72
N ILE A 50 11.91 9.03 -14.53
CA ILE A 50 10.81 9.77 -13.89
C ILE A 50 9.64 9.99 -14.86
N THR A 51 9.95 10.21 -16.14
CA THR A 51 8.94 10.34 -17.20
C THR A 51 8.29 8.99 -17.49
N TYR A 52 9.09 7.93 -17.63
CA TYR A 52 8.64 6.59 -17.99
C TYR A 52 8.74 5.63 -16.80
N ARG A 53 7.96 5.91 -15.74
CA ARG A 53 8.07 5.18 -14.45
C ARG A 53 7.77 3.69 -14.51
N ASN A 54 7.07 3.24 -15.53
CA ASN A 54 6.66 1.86 -15.71
C ASN A 54 7.56 1.09 -16.70
N ALA A 55 8.57 1.75 -17.28
CA ALA A 55 9.52 1.10 -18.17
C ALA A 55 10.30 0.00 -17.41
N THR A 56 10.46 -1.13 -18.08
CA THR A 56 11.27 -2.25 -17.61
C THR A 56 12.75 -1.87 -17.61
N LEU A 57 13.57 -2.65 -16.88
CA LEU A 57 15.01 -2.44 -16.90
C LEU A 57 15.60 -2.59 -18.30
N MET A 58 15.03 -3.48 -19.13
CA MET A 58 15.49 -3.71 -20.49
C MET A 58 15.22 -2.50 -21.37
N GLU A 59 13.99 -1.98 -21.36
CA GLU A 59 13.62 -0.79 -22.15
C GLU A 59 14.48 0.43 -21.79
N VAL A 60 14.72 0.65 -20.49
CA VAL A 60 15.62 1.73 -20.05
C VAL A 60 17.06 1.49 -20.50
N THR A 61 17.48 0.22 -20.59
CA THR A 61 18.82 -0.14 -21.08
C THR A 61 18.96 0.11 -22.57
N THR A 62 18.00 -0.33 -23.38
CA THR A 62 17.96 -0.07 -24.83
C THR A 62 17.99 1.44 -25.10
N TRP A 63 17.12 2.20 -24.44
CA TRP A 63 17.12 3.66 -24.54
C TRP A 63 18.46 4.28 -24.15
N ALA A 64 19.07 3.83 -23.06
CA ALA A 64 20.34 4.38 -22.60
C ALA A 64 21.50 4.05 -23.56
N GLN A 65 21.49 2.87 -24.17
CA GLN A 65 22.50 2.48 -25.18
C GLN A 65 22.42 3.38 -26.41
N GLU A 66 21.21 3.61 -26.93
CA GLU A 66 20.97 4.49 -28.08
C GLU A 66 21.28 5.95 -27.76
N TYR A 67 20.78 6.45 -26.62
CA TYR A 67 20.88 7.86 -26.25
C TYR A 67 22.30 8.28 -25.85
N PHE A 68 23.03 7.41 -25.14
CA PHE A 68 24.42 7.70 -24.75
C PHE A 68 25.45 7.18 -25.75
N GLN A 69 25.03 6.38 -26.74
CA GLN A 69 25.91 5.67 -27.69
C GLN A 69 26.98 4.85 -26.98
N LYS A 70 26.59 4.13 -25.92
CA LYS A 70 27.47 3.34 -25.05
C LYS A 70 26.96 1.92 -24.91
N THR A 71 27.86 0.94 -24.88
CA THR A 71 27.53 -0.47 -24.57
C THR A 71 27.26 -0.64 -23.07
N LEU A 72 26.00 -0.53 -22.69
CA LEU A 72 25.54 -0.61 -21.29
C LEU A 72 24.88 -1.95 -21.02
N SER A 73 25.30 -2.63 -19.96
CA SER A 73 24.57 -3.81 -19.48
C SER A 73 23.38 -3.41 -18.61
N VAL A 74 22.36 -4.27 -18.55
CA VAL A 74 21.19 -4.10 -17.68
C VAL A 74 21.59 -3.88 -16.22
N ASN A 75 22.64 -4.56 -15.75
CA ASN A 75 23.18 -4.40 -14.41
C ASN A 75 23.82 -3.02 -14.18
N THR A 76 24.44 -2.43 -15.22
CA THR A 76 25.02 -1.08 -15.15
C THR A 76 23.92 -0.05 -14.96
N ILE A 77 22.84 -0.16 -15.74
CA ILE A 77 21.65 0.70 -15.61
C ILE A 77 20.98 0.52 -14.27
N HIS A 78 20.83 -0.72 -13.78
CA HIS A 78 20.26 -0.96 -12.46
C HIS A 78 21.03 -0.26 -11.33
N ARG A 79 22.37 -0.30 -11.37
CA ARG A 79 23.24 0.41 -10.42
C ARG A 79 23.12 1.92 -10.60
N ALA A 80 23.12 2.41 -11.84
CA ALA A 80 22.99 3.82 -12.17
C ALA A 80 21.66 4.41 -11.65
N ILE A 81 20.56 3.68 -11.78
CA ILE A 81 19.25 4.05 -11.19
C ILE A 81 19.38 4.24 -9.68
N ARG A 82 20.11 3.36 -8.97
CA ARG A 82 20.37 3.51 -7.53
C ARG A 82 21.24 4.73 -7.22
N HIS A 83 22.28 5.00 -8.02
CA HIS A 83 23.10 6.21 -7.90
C HIS A 83 22.27 7.48 -8.13
N CYS A 84 21.29 7.42 -9.02
CA CYS A 84 20.28 8.46 -9.21
C CYS A 84 19.28 8.58 -8.05
N ARG A 85 19.48 7.90 -6.91
CA ARG A 85 18.57 7.85 -5.76
C ARG A 85 17.16 7.36 -6.11
N LEU A 86 17.07 6.46 -7.10
CA LEU A 86 15.83 5.77 -7.46
C LEU A 86 15.92 4.30 -7.04
N LYS A 87 14.76 3.71 -6.76
CA LYS A 87 14.62 2.28 -6.44
C LYS A 87 13.39 1.73 -7.15
N LEU A 88 13.44 0.46 -7.51
CA LEU A 88 12.32 -0.24 -8.09
C LEU A 88 11.36 -0.68 -6.98
N TYR A 89 10.13 -0.19 -7.06
CA TYR A 89 9.05 -0.57 -6.17
C TYR A 89 7.92 -1.20 -6.98
N ARG A 90 7.20 -2.15 -6.39
CA ARG A 90 5.93 -2.62 -6.96
C ARG A 90 4.93 -1.47 -6.97
N SER A 91 4.25 -1.26 -8.10
CA SER A 91 3.22 -0.24 -8.22
C SER A 91 2.08 -0.51 -7.23
N LYS A 92 1.60 0.55 -6.56
CA LYS A 92 0.49 0.44 -5.62
C LYS A 92 -0.81 0.38 -6.42
N LYS A 93 -1.60 -0.68 -6.23
CA LYS A 93 -2.97 -0.75 -6.76
C LYS A 93 -3.84 0.29 -6.05
N LYS A 94 -4.40 1.23 -6.80
CA LYS A 94 -5.37 2.23 -6.31
C LYS A 94 -6.59 2.23 -7.23
N PRO A 95 -7.81 2.38 -6.70
CA PRO A 95 -8.97 2.56 -7.56
C PRO A 95 -8.80 3.82 -8.39
N TYR A 96 -9.13 3.74 -9.69
CA TYR A 96 -9.19 4.92 -10.54
C TYR A 96 -10.34 5.82 -10.06
N LEU A 97 -10.08 7.13 -10.01
CA LEU A 97 -11.07 8.14 -9.68
C LEU A 97 -11.15 9.12 -10.84
N ASN A 98 -12.34 9.31 -11.39
CA ASN A 98 -12.57 10.34 -12.40
C ASN A 98 -12.56 11.74 -11.77
N MET A 99 -12.54 12.78 -12.60
CA MET A 99 -12.45 14.18 -12.13
C MET A 99 -13.64 14.59 -11.25
N ILE A 100 -14.85 14.14 -11.59
CA ILE A 100 -16.08 14.42 -10.83
C ILE A 100 -15.99 13.80 -9.42
N GLN A 101 -15.54 12.56 -9.32
CA GLN A 101 -15.35 11.86 -8.05
C GLN A 101 -14.28 12.54 -7.19
N LYS A 102 -13.15 12.95 -7.79
CA LYS A 102 -12.11 13.72 -7.08
C LYS A 102 -12.66 15.03 -6.52
N HIS A 103 -13.41 15.78 -7.33
CA HIS A 103 -14.02 17.04 -6.91
C HIS A 103 -15.03 16.85 -5.77
N ARG A 104 -15.94 15.87 -5.88
CA ARG A 104 -16.90 15.53 -4.81
C ARG A 104 -16.21 15.15 -3.50
N ARG A 105 -15.12 14.39 -3.58
CA ARG A 105 -14.30 14.04 -2.41
C ARG A 105 -13.62 15.25 -1.78
N PHE A 106 -13.08 16.14 -2.60
CA PHE A 106 -12.47 17.38 -2.14
C PHE A 106 -13.49 18.27 -1.42
N LEU A 107 -14.67 18.49 -2.02
CA LEU A 107 -15.74 19.27 -1.39
C LEU A 107 -16.19 18.66 -0.07
N TRP A 108 -16.34 17.33 -0.02
CA TRP A 108 -16.67 16.64 1.22
C TRP A 108 -15.60 16.86 2.29
N ALA A 109 -14.32 16.65 1.94
CA ALA A 109 -13.21 16.86 2.88
C ALA A 109 -13.15 18.32 3.36
N LYS A 110 -13.31 19.29 2.46
CA LYS A 110 -13.35 20.73 2.78
C LYS A 110 -14.49 21.06 3.74
N ALA A 111 -15.69 20.52 3.51
CA ALA A 111 -16.86 20.75 4.37
C ALA A 111 -16.68 20.16 5.79
N HIS A 112 -15.89 19.11 5.93
CA HIS A 112 -15.63 18.45 7.21
C HIS A 112 -14.26 18.82 7.82
N LEU A 113 -13.50 19.73 7.19
CA LEU A 113 -12.17 20.13 7.66
C LEU A 113 -12.20 20.78 9.04
N LYS A 114 -13.24 21.57 9.32
CA LYS A 114 -13.46 22.25 10.61
C LYS A 114 -14.16 21.38 11.65
N TRP A 115 -14.47 20.11 11.36
CA TRP A 115 -15.11 19.24 12.34
C TRP A 115 -14.15 18.91 13.48
N THR A 116 -14.56 19.21 14.70
CA THR A 116 -13.80 18.90 15.91
C THR A 116 -13.74 17.40 16.15
N VAL A 117 -12.76 16.96 16.94
CA VAL A 117 -12.65 15.56 17.38
C VAL A 117 -13.95 15.13 18.08
N ALA A 118 -14.54 15.99 18.92
CA ALA A 118 -15.81 15.72 19.58
C ALA A 118 -16.93 15.41 18.56
N LYS A 119 -16.98 16.13 17.43
CA LYS A 119 -17.94 15.85 16.37
C LYS A 119 -17.70 14.48 15.73
N TRP A 120 -16.45 14.16 15.39
CA TRP A 120 -16.09 12.84 14.84
C TRP A 120 -16.39 11.68 15.79
N LYS A 121 -16.26 11.89 17.11
CA LYS A 121 -16.63 10.91 18.14
C LYS A 121 -18.12 10.54 18.12
N THR A 122 -18.99 11.39 17.55
CA THR A 122 -20.43 11.10 17.41
C THR A 122 -20.78 10.23 16.18
N VAL A 123 -19.80 9.84 15.36
CA VAL A 123 -20.04 9.07 14.13
C VAL A 123 -19.99 7.57 14.41
N LEU A 124 -21.05 6.85 14.03
CA LEU A 124 -21.08 5.40 13.94
C LEU A 124 -20.66 5.00 12.52
N TRP A 125 -19.47 4.43 12.39
CA TRP A 125 -18.93 3.96 11.12
C TRP A 125 -19.43 2.56 10.84
N SER A 126 -19.90 2.30 9.62
CA SER A 126 -20.29 0.95 9.19
C SER A 126 -19.81 0.66 7.78
N ASP A 127 -19.58 -0.62 7.50
CA ASP A 127 -19.10 -1.08 6.21
C ASP A 127 -19.24 -2.59 6.07
N GLU A 128 -19.31 -3.05 4.83
CA GLU A 128 -19.27 -4.45 4.46
C GLU A 128 -17.88 -4.84 3.93
N SER A 129 -17.40 -6.01 4.35
CA SER A 129 -16.13 -6.55 3.92
C SER A 129 -16.27 -8.00 3.49
N LYS A 130 -15.78 -8.27 2.28
CA LYS A 130 -15.69 -9.62 1.75
C LYS A 130 -14.43 -10.31 2.25
N PHE A 131 -14.59 -11.44 2.93
CA PHE A 131 -13.53 -12.36 3.34
C PHE A 131 -13.53 -13.55 2.39
N LYS A 132 -12.37 -13.86 1.81
CA LYS A 132 -12.22 -15.04 0.96
C LYS A 132 -11.77 -16.20 1.85
N VAL A 133 -12.48 -17.31 1.76
CA VAL A 133 -12.02 -18.59 2.32
C VAL A 133 -10.93 -19.09 1.38
N LEU A 134 -9.71 -19.20 1.91
CA LEU A 134 -8.53 -19.58 1.15
C LEU A 134 -7.98 -20.86 1.76
N PHE A 135 -7.69 -21.83 0.91
CA PHE A 135 -7.10 -23.10 1.33
C PHE A 135 -5.57 -22.95 1.33
N GLY A 136 -4.95 -23.15 2.50
CA GLY A 136 -3.49 -23.12 2.65
C GLY A 136 -2.88 -21.75 2.98
N LYS A 137 -1.55 -21.71 3.12
CA LYS A 137 -0.78 -20.54 3.57
C LYS A 137 -0.49 -19.59 2.39
N LEU A 138 -1.22 -18.48 2.31
CA LEU A 138 -1.10 -17.50 1.22
C LEU A 138 0.26 -16.80 1.15
N GLY A 139 0.80 -16.69 -0.07
CA GLY A 139 1.92 -15.80 -0.37
C GLY A 139 3.23 -16.15 0.33
N ARG A 140 3.34 -17.35 0.90
CA ARG A 140 4.61 -17.87 1.40
C ARG A 140 5.45 -18.35 0.23
N HIS A 141 6.75 -18.06 0.31
CA HIS A 141 7.70 -18.66 -0.61
C HIS A 141 7.78 -20.16 -0.32
N VAL A 142 7.72 -20.97 -1.37
CA VAL A 142 8.00 -22.40 -1.30
C VAL A 142 9.51 -22.58 -1.45
N LYS A 143 10.12 -23.40 -0.59
CA LYS A 143 11.52 -23.82 -0.76
C LYS A 143 11.53 -24.95 -1.78
N ARG A 144 12.13 -24.73 -2.95
CA ARG A 144 12.17 -25.70 -4.06
C ARG A 144 13.39 -25.50 -4.94
N THR A 145 13.84 -26.55 -5.62
CA THR A 145 14.81 -26.43 -6.72
C THR A 145 14.13 -25.92 -8.00
N ARG A 146 14.87 -25.72 -9.09
CA ARG A 146 14.29 -25.25 -10.36
C ARG A 146 13.40 -26.34 -10.96
N GLU A 147 13.81 -27.59 -10.81
CA GLU A 147 13.23 -28.83 -11.30
C GLU A 147 11.93 -29.16 -10.57
N ASP A 148 11.86 -28.87 -9.26
CA ASP A 148 10.67 -29.07 -8.42
C ASP A 148 9.47 -28.16 -8.75
N LYS A 149 9.55 -27.35 -9.82
CA LYS A 149 8.50 -26.38 -10.18
C LYS A 149 7.13 -27.06 -10.28
N ASP A 150 7.10 -28.25 -10.86
CA ASP A 150 5.87 -28.99 -11.16
C ASP A 150 5.57 -30.09 -10.12
N ASN A 151 6.28 -30.09 -8.99
CA ASN A 151 5.99 -30.97 -7.87
C ASN A 151 4.69 -30.52 -7.16
N PRO A 152 3.69 -31.41 -6.96
CA PRO A 152 2.43 -31.05 -6.27
C PRO A 152 2.58 -30.46 -4.87
N SER A 153 3.66 -30.80 -4.15
CA SER A 153 3.98 -30.22 -2.84
C SER A 153 4.37 -28.74 -2.92
N CYS A 154 4.79 -28.27 -4.09
CA CYS A 154 5.15 -26.89 -4.37
C CYS A 154 3.98 -26.02 -4.88
N TYR A 155 2.83 -26.63 -5.14
CA TYR A 155 1.66 -25.91 -5.63
C TYR A 155 0.89 -25.23 -4.50
N GLN A 156 0.46 -24.00 -4.78
CA GLN A 156 -0.60 -23.38 -4.00
C GLN A 156 -1.95 -23.84 -4.56
N ARG A 157 -2.72 -24.59 -3.77
CA ARG A 157 -4.08 -24.98 -4.16
C ARG A 157 -4.93 -23.73 -4.35
N SER A 158 -5.53 -23.59 -5.53
CA SER A 158 -6.48 -22.53 -5.85
C SER A 158 -7.72 -23.12 -6.49
N VAL A 159 -8.90 -22.68 -6.05
CA VAL A 159 -10.18 -22.99 -6.70
C VAL A 159 -10.62 -21.80 -7.56
N GLN A 160 -11.33 -22.06 -8.66
CA GLN A 160 -11.75 -21.02 -9.61
C GLN A 160 -12.66 -19.96 -8.96
N LYS A 161 -13.56 -20.39 -8.05
CA LYS A 161 -14.45 -19.53 -7.28
C LYS A 161 -14.29 -19.83 -5.79
N PRO A 162 -13.31 -19.22 -5.10
CA PRO A 162 -13.16 -19.44 -3.67
C PRO A 162 -14.41 -18.97 -2.94
N ALA A 163 -14.88 -19.80 -2.00
CA ALA A 163 -15.96 -19.44 -1.11
C ALA A 163 -15.61 -18.12 -0.41
N SER A 164 -16.62 -17.30 -0.16
CA SER A 164 -16.41 -15.99 0.45
C SER A 164 -17.56 -15.63 1.34
N LEU A 165 -17.24 -15.07 2.50
CA LEU A 165 -18.19 -14.55 3.45
C LEU A 165 -18.22 -13.03 3.32
N MET A 166 -19.42 -12.48 3.19
CA MET A 166 -19.61 -11.05 3.35
C MET A 166 -19.93 -10.78 4.81
N VAL A 167 -19.22 -9.84 5.42
CA VAL A 167 -19.41 -9.50 6.82
C VAL A 167 -19.74 -8.02 6.89
N TRP A 168 -20.87 -7.69 7.51
CA TRP A 168 -21.22 -6.34 7.91
C TRP A 168 -20.69 -6.08 9.31
N GLY A 169 -20.17 -4.88 9.55
CA GLY A 169 -19.77 -4.46 10.89
C GLY A 169 -19.91 -2.97 11.09
N CYS A 170 -19.92 -2.57 12.36
CA CYS A 170 -19.88 -1.15 12.72
C CYS A 170 -18.93 -0.89 13.90
N MET A 171 -18.48 0.35 14.03
CA MET A 171 -17.58 0.81 15.10
C MET A 171 -17.82 2.29 15.42
N SER A 172 -17.43 2.70 16.62
CA SER A 172 -17.35 4.09 17.04
C SER A 172 -16.06 4.33 17.81
N VAL A 173 -15.85 5.55 18.31
CA VAL A 173 -14.74 5.81 19.25
C VAL A 173 -14.86 5.00 20.54
N CYS A 174 -16.09 4.65 20.94
CA CYS A 174 -16.37 3.87 22.15
C CYS A 174 -16.08 2.37 21.98
N GLY A 175 -15.68 1.94 20.78
CA GLY A 175 -15.34 0.55 20.49
C GLY A 175 -16.18 -0.07 19.36
N MET A 176 -16.18 -1.40 19.33
CA MET A 176 -16.80 -2.18 18.27
C MET A 176 -18.30 -2.37 18.49
N GLY A 177 -19.06 -2.21 17.41
CA GLY A 177 -20.44 -2.61 17.31
C GLY A 177 -20.57 -4.09 16.98
N SER A 178 -21.77 -4.49 16.57
CA SER A 178 -22.06 -5.85 16.14
C SER A 178 -21.35 -6.18 14.83
N LEU A 179 -20.98 -7.45 14.70
CA LEU A 179 -20.44 -8.07 13.50
C LEU A 179 -21.46 -9.10 13.00
N HIS A 180 -21.91 -8.96 11.75
CA HIS A 180 -22.93 -9.82 11.17
C HIS A 180 -22.42 -10.48 9.89
N ILE A 181 -22.47 -11.82 9.86
CA ILE A 181 -22.12 -12.59 8.66
C ILE A 181 -23.35 -12.68 7.77
N TRP A 182 -23.25 -12.08 6.58
CA TRP A 182 -24.31 -12.12 5.60
C TRP A 182 -24.37 -13.49 4.92
N LYS A 183 -25.57 -14.08 4.87
CA LYS A 183 -25.85 -15.29 4.11
C LYS A 183 -26.69 -14.93 2.87
N GLY A 184 -26.18 -15.22 1.67
CA GLY A 184 -26.87 -14.95 0.41
C GLY A 184 -26.67 -13.55 -0.17
N THR A 185 -27.60 -13.11 -1.02
CA THR A 185 -27.51 -11.84 -1.77
C THR A 185 -27.89 -10.64 -0.90
N ILE A 186 -27.23 -9.49 -1.14
CA ILE A 186 -27.52 -8.22 -0.46
C ILE A 186 -28.61 -7.49 -1.24
N ASN A 187 -29.78 -7.32 -0.64
CA ASN A 187 -30.85 -6.45 -1.13
C ASN A 187 -31.22 -5.39 -0.08
N ALA A 188 -32.09 -4.44 -0.44
CA ALA A 188 -32.45 -3.32 0.44
C ALA A 188 -33.20 -3.77 1.70
N GLU A 189 -34.11 -4.73 1.60
CA GLU A 189 -34.88 -5.26 2.74
C GLU A 189 -34.00 -5.98 3.76
N ARG A 190 -33.12 -6.87 3.29
CA ARG A 190 -32.13 -7.54 4.14
C ARG A 190 -31.18 -6.55 4.78
N TYR A 191 -30.81 -5.48 4.07
CA TYR A 191 -30.02 -4.40 4.64
C TYR A 191 -30.76 -3.69 5.79
N ILE A 192 -32.05 -3.37 5.62
CA ILE A 192 -32.88 -2.82 6.70
C ILE A 192 -32.93 -3.78 7.91
N GLN A 193 -33.12 -5.08 7.67
CA GLN A 193 -33.11 -6.09 8.74
C GLN A 193 -31.79 -6.08 9.52
N VAL A 194 -30.65 -6.01 8.83
CA VAL A 194 -29.33 -5.89 9.48
C VAL A 194 -29.22 -4.58 10.27
N LEU A 195 -29.75 -3.47 9.75
CA LEU A 195 -29.77 -2.21 10.50
C LEU A 195 -30.62 -2.33 11.78
N GLU A 196 -31.79 -2.96 11.71
CA GLU A 196 -32.67 -3.17 12.86
C GLU A 196 -32.06 -4.09 13.91
N GLN A 197 -31.53 -5.23 13.49
CA GLN A 197 -31.03 -6.27 14.39
C GLN A 197 -29.63 -5.98 14.93
N HIS A 198 -28.80 -5.23 14.20
CA HIS A 198 -27.39 -5.07 14.55
C HIS A 198 -26.96 -3.61 14.70
N MET A 199 -27.35 -2.71 13.80
CA MET A 199 -26.95 -1.31 13.88
C MET A 199 -27.66 -0.58 15.02
N ILE A 200 -28.98 -0.72 15.17
CA ILE A 200 -29.74 -0.03 16.22
C ILE A 200 -29.30 -0.46 17.64
N PRO A 201 -29.13 -1.76 17.96
CA PRO A 201 -28.61 -2.16 19.26
C PRO A 201 -27.18 -1.68 19.50
N SER A 202 -26.31 -1.75 18.48
CA SER A 202 -24.94 -1.22 18.59
C SER A 202 -24.93 0.26 18.86
N ARG A 203 -25.78 1.02 18.17
CA ARG A 203 -25.96 2.46 18.39
C ARG A 203 -26.40 2.75 19.82
N ARG A 204 -27.42 2.04 20.32
CA ARG A 204 -27.92 2.21 21.69
C ARG A 204 -26.83 1.91 22.73
N ARG A 205 -26.09 0.81 22.56
CA ARG A 205 -25.00 0.40 23.46
C ARG A 205 -23.83 1.39 23.46
N LEU A 206 -23.34 1.77 22.28
CA LEU A 206 -22.12 2.57 22.14
C LEU A 206 -22.33 4.06 22.47
N PHE A 207 -23.52 4.60 22.20
CA PHE A 207 -23.83 6.01 22.44
C PHE A 207 -24.74 6.24 23.65
N GLN A 208 -25.22 5.19 24.32
CA GLN A 208 -26.07 5.27 25.51
C GLN A 208 -27.26 6.23 25.31
N GLY A 209 -27.91 6.12 24.15
CA GLY A 209 -29.05 6.97 23.79
C GLY A 209 -28.68 8.36 23.25
N ARG A 210 -27.43 8.80 23.35
CA ARG A 210 -26.99 10.10 22.79
C ARG A 210 -27.16 10.15 21.27
N PRO A 211 -27.44 11.34 20.69
CA PRO A 211 -27.50 11.51 19.25
C PRO A 211 -26.17 11.12 18.58
N CYS A 212 -26.27 10.36 17.50
CA CYS A 212 -25.11 9.98 16.70
C CYS A 212 -25.42 10.20 15.21
N ILE A 213 -24.37 10.22 14.40
CA ILE A 213 -24.46 10.27 12.95
C ILE A 213 -24.07 8.90 12.41
N PHE A 214 -24.94 8.30 11.61
CA PHE A 214 -24.68 7.01 10.98
C PHE A 214 -23.95 7.21 9.65
N GLN A 215 -22.82 6.53 9.46
CA GLN A 215 -22.11 6.49 8.19
C GLN A 215 -22.27 5.11 7.55
N HIS A 216 -22.67 5.11 6.28
CA HIS A 216 -22.65 3.97 5.37
C HIS A 216 -22.24 4.41 3.96
N TYR A 217 -21.96 3.47 3.07
CA TYR A 217 -21.61 3.76 1.67
C TYR A 217 -22.84 3.96 0.79
N ASN A 218 -22.64 4.44 -0.44
CA ASN A 218 -23.71 4.68 -1.41
C ASN A 218 -23.95 3.45 -2.32
N ALA A 219 -23.97 2.24 -1.74
CA ALA A 219 -24.32 1.05 -2.51
C ALA A 219 -25.82 1.06 -2.86
N ARG A 220 -26.24 0.37 -3.93
CA ARG A 220 -27.64 0.35 -4.38
C ARG A 220 -28.64 0.03 -3.25
N PRO A 221 -28.41 -0.98 -2.38
CA PRO A 221 -29.32 -1.26 -1.26
C PRO A 221 -29.40 -0.12 -0.22
N HIS A 222 -28.34 0.68 -0.09
CA HIS A 222 -28.25 1.74 0.90
C HIS A 222 -28.99 3.01 0.45
N THR A 223 -29.00 3.27 -0.86
CA THR A 223 -29.66 4.42 -1.48
C THR A 223 -31.06 4.08 -2.02
N ALA A 224 -31.52 2.84 -1.86
CA ALA A 224 -32.86 2.44 -2.26
C ALA A 224 -33.93 3.23 -1.50
N SER A 225 -35.05 3.55 -2.15
CA SER A 225 -36.13 4.35 -1.58
C SER A 225 -36.66 3.78 -0.26
N ILE A 226 -36.80 2.45 -0.17
CA ILE A 226 -37.23 1.77 1.06
C ILE A 226 -36.25 2.00 2.23
N THR A 227 -34.94 1.95 1.96
CA THR A 227 -33.89 2.14 2.96
C THR A 227 -33.81 3.59 3.41
N THR A 228 -33.84 4.55 2.48
CA THR A 228 -33.80 5.98 2.81
C THR A 228 -35.05 6.40 3.57
N SER A 229 -36.22 5.91 3.17
CA SER A 229 -37.49 6.13 3.87
C SER A 229 -37.47 5.54 5.28
N TRP A 230 -36.93 4.32 5.45
CA TRP A 230 -36.77 3.70 6.77
C TRP A 230 -35.84 4.51 7.68
N LEU A 231 -34.69 4.97 7.17
CA LEU A 231 -33.75 5.82 7.91
C LEU A 231 -34.41 7.13 8.35
N HIS A 232 -35.18 7.76 7.46
CA HIS A 232 -35.91 9.00 7.74
C HIS A 232 -37.00 8.78 8.82
N ARG A 233 -37.85 7.75 8.68
CA ARG A 233 -38.89 7.42 9.67
C ARG A 233 -38.32 7.14 11.06
N ARG A 234 -37.15 6.51 11.14
CA ARG A 234 -36.43 6.24 12.41
C ARG A 234 -35.64 7.45 12.94
N ARG A 235 -35.70 8.61 12.26
CA ARG A 235 -34.96 9.84 12.59
C ARG A 235 -33.45 9.63 12.69
N ILE A 236 -32.90 8.77 11.83
CA ILE A 236 -31.46 8.46 11.80
C ILE A 236 -30.75 9.50 10.93
N ARG A 237 -29.83 10.26 11.54
CA ARG A 237 -29.00 11.22 10.81
C ARG A 237 -27.90 10.48 10.05
N VAL A 238 -27.94 10.54 8.72
CA VAL A 238 -26.94 9.91 7.85
C VAL A 238 -25.84 10.90 7.49
N LEU A 239 -24.58 10.48 7.59
CA LEU A 239 -23.44 11.22 7.07
C LEU A 239 -23.43 11.12 5.55
N LYS A 240 -23.67 12.22 4.84
CA LYS A 240 -23.53 12.26 3.38
C LYS A 240 -22.12 11.81 3.01
N TRP A 241 -21.99 10.79 2.16
CA TRP A 241 -20.70 10.19 1.83
C TRP A 241 -20.35 10.37 0.35
N PRO A 242 -19.10 10.72 -0.01
CA PRO A 242 -18.71 10.82 -1.41
C PRO A 242 -18.54 9.42 -2.03
N ALA A 243 -18.97 9.26 -3.28
CA ALA A 243 -18.82 8.00 -4.01
C ALA A 243 -17.35 7.53 -4.09
N CYS A 244 -17.13 6.22 -4.22
CA CYS A 244 -15.81 5.60 -4.40
C CYS A 244 -14.75 6.09 -3.39
N SER A 245 -15.14 6.19 -2.12
CA SER A 245 -14.27 6.69 -1.04
C SER A 245 -13.95 5.66 0.04
N PRO A 246 -13.37 4.50 -0.32
CA PRO A 246 -13.03 3.49 0.67
C PRO A 246 -12.03 4.03 1.70
N GLY A 247 -11.00 4.75 1.25
CA GLY A 247 -9.93 5.25 2.14
C GLY A 247 -10.31 6.38 3.12
N LEU A 248 -11.58 6.81 3.18
CA LEU A 248 -12.03 7.85 4.12
C LEU A 248 -12.66 7.27 5.40
N SER A 249 -13.04 5.98 5.41
CA SER A 249 -13.69 5.37 6.57
C SER A 249 -12.68 4.60 7.45
N PRO A 250 -12.60 4.87 8.76
CA PRO A 250 -11.64 4.22 9.66
C PRO A 250 -11.90 2.72 9.81
N ILE A 251 -13.13 2.24 9.62
CA ILE A 251 -13.46 0.81 9.73
C ILE A 251 -12.72 -0.05 8.68
N LYS A 252 -12.33 0.53 7.53
CA LYS A 252 -11.48 -0.16 6.54
C LYS A 252 -10.13 -0.56 7.13
N ASN A 253 -9.57 0.22 8.05
CA ASN A 253 -8.32 -0.13 8.74
C ASN A 253 -8.53 -1.35 9.63
N ILE A 254 -9.67 -1.45 10.32
CA ILE A 254 -10.03 -2.61 11.13
C ILE A 254 -10.16 -3.86 10.25
N TRP A 255 -10.83 -3.75 9.11
CA TRP A 255 -10.90 -4.87 8.16
C TRP A 255 -9.52 -5.32 7.68
N CYS A 256 -8.59 -4.39 7.45
CA CYS A 256 -7.22 -4.74 7.10
C CYS A 256 -6.50 -5.48 8.23
N ILE A 257 -6.71 -5.09 9.50
CA ILE A 257 -6.11 -5.78 10.66
C ILE A 257 -6.69 -7.19 10.79
N ILE A 258 -8.01 -7.34 10.74
CA ILE A 258 -8.67 -8.65 10.87
C ILE A 258 -8.17 -9.59 9.77
N LYS A 259 -8.16 -9.15 8.50
CA LYS A 259 -7.69 -9.96 7.37
C LYS A 259 -6.22 -10.32 7.41
N ARG A 260 -5.40 -9.61 8.17
CA ARG A 260 -3.96 -9.94 8.37
C ARG A 260 -3.74 -10.94 9.48
N LYS A 261 -4.67 -11.01 10.45
CA LYS A 261 -4.60 -11.94 11.59
C LYS A 261 -5.25 -13.29 11.30
N MET A 262 -6.06 -13.38 10.24
CA MET A 262 -6.59 -14.63 9.68
C MET A 262 -5.58 -15.24 8.70
#